data_AF-A0A3L7SY68-F1
#
_entry.id   AF-A0A3L7SY68-F1
#
_cell.length_a   1.000
_cell.length_b   1.000
_cell.length_c   1.000
_cell.angle_alpha   90.00
_cell.angle_beta   90.00
_cell.angle_gamma   90.00
#
_symmetry.space_group_name_H-M   'P 1'
#
loop_
_entity.id
_entity.type
_entity.pdbx_description
1 polymer ?
#
loop_
_entity_poly.entity_id
_entity_poly.type
_entity_poly.pdbx_seq_one_letter_code
_entity_poly.pdbx_strand_id
1 'polypeptide(L)'
;MIEVIGACIGLGGRSRQTSDGPHAIREAGLLARLGATREVIDRGDVVAREVLRLQGRDPGAALIAEVERFSLVLRDAVEQALLRGALPCVLGGDHSLGAATQAAIGRHARCHGMDVPGLIWIDAHTDSNTSETTPSGNLHGMMLAALHGLDVPAFRAVVEGGLRDPKRTVYLAARDIDEGERAIVERLGCRIITPDEIRKRGVHTTTMEAIAIASGGHGKFSVSFDLDSLDPSIAPGVDCHVDGGLLWEEAHEITALIGGHEGVVAVEVVEVN
;
A
#
# COMPACT_ATOMS: atom_id res chain seq x y z
N MET A 1 -5.25 -20.55 1.42
CA MET A 1 -5.97 -20.02 0.26
C MET A 1 -5.59 -18.55 0.08
N ILE A 2 -5.40 -18.09 -1.15
CA ILE A 2 -5.20 -16.68 -1.51
C ILE A 2 -6.45 -16.22 -2.26
N GLU A 3 -6.95 -15.03 -1.92
CA GLU A 3 -8.00 -14.37 -2.71
C GLU A 3 -7.42 -13.15 -3.41
N VAL A 4 -7.44 -13.16 -4.74
CA VAL A 4 -6.97 -12.06 -5.56
C VAL A 4 -8.11 -11.09 -5.83
N ILE A 5 -7.89 -9.80 -5.58
CA ILE A 5 -8.87 -8.74 -5.77
C ILE A 5 -8.21 -7.64 -6.60
N GLY A 6 -8.77 -7.30 -7.76
CA GLY A 6 -8.30 -6.14 -8.51
C GLY A 6 -8.95 -4.86 -8.02
N ALA A 7 -8.17 -3.79 -7.95
CA ALA A 7 -8.58 -2.46 -7.55
C ALA A 7 -8.24 -1.48 -8.67
N CYS A 8 -9.11 -1.39 -9.67
CA CYS A 8 -8.93 -0.56 -10.86
C CYS A 8 -9.28 0.90 -10.54
N ILE A 9 -8.31 1.64 -10.02
CA ILE A 9 -8.40 3.07 -9.71
C ILE A 9 -7.17 3.82 -10.25
N GLY A 10 -7.43 4.98 -10.86
CA GLY A 10 -6.41 5.93 -11.34
C GLY A 10 -6.86 7.37 -11.09
N LEU A 11 -7.44 7.61 -9.91
CA LEU A 11 -8.02 8.91 -9.52
C LEU A 11 -7.23 9.59 -8.40
N GLY A 12 -6.43 8.84 -7.64
CA GLY A 12 -5.62 9.35 -6.54
C GLY A 12 -4.30 9.95 -7.01
N GLY A 13 -3.73 9.44 -8.09
CA GLY A 13 -2.43 9.84 -8.65
C GLY A 13 -2.47 10.82 -9.82
N ARG A 14 -1.41 10.78 -10.64
CA ARG A 14 -1.25 11.65 -11.83
C ARG A 14 -1.85 11.01 -13.09
N SER A 15 -1.66 9.71 -13.27
CA SER A 15 -2.19 8.97 -14.40
C SER A 15 -3.48 8.25 -14.03
N ARG A 16 -4.35 8.17 -15.04
CA ARG A 16 -5.53 7.29 -14.97
C ARG A 16 -5.19 5.86 -15.36
N GLN A 17 -4.09 5.65 -16.08
CA GLN A 17 -3.75 4.35 -16.67
C GLN A 17 -3.34 3.32 -15.62
N THR A 18 -2.97 3.76 -14.41
CA THR A 18 -2.79 2.86 -13.28
C THR A 18 -4.02 1.98 -13.02
N SER A 19 -5.23 2.41 -13.41
CA SER A 19 -6.42 1.56 -13.33
C SER A 19 -6.32 0.25 -14.12
N ASP A 20 -5.43 0.16 -15.11
CA ASP A 20 -5.17 -1.02 -15.93
C ASP A 20 -4.13 -1.97 -15.30
N GLY A 21 -3.42 -1.52 -14.25
CA GLY A 21 -2.43 -2.31 -13.51
C GLY A 21 -2.92 -3.70 -13.07
N PRO A 22 -4.14 -3.85 -12.50
CA PRO A 22 -4.67 -5.16 -12.11
C PRO A 22 -4.83 -6.12 -13.28
N HIS A 23 -5.09 -5.62 -14.48
CA HIS A 23 -5.19 -6.42 -15.69
C HIS A 23 -3.78 -6.83 -16.17
N ALA A 24 -2.85 -5.88 -16.26
CA ALA A 24 -1.47 -6.14 -16.67
C ALA A 24 -0.78 -7.19 -15.78
N ILE A 25 -0.96 -7.11 -14.46
CA ILE A 25 -0.39 -8.10 -13.51
C ILE A 25 -0.98 -9.50 -13.73
N ARG A 26 -2.29 -9.60 -14.03
CA ARG A 26 -2.92 -10.89 -14.34
C ARG A 26 -2.41 -11.46 -15.65
N GLU A 27 -2.30 -10.64 -16.70
CA GLU A 27 -1.76 -11.05 -18.00
C GLU A 27 -0.30 -11.52 -17.91
N ALA A 28 0.50 -10.94 -17.01
CA ALA A 28 1.86 -11.39 -16.69
C ALA A 28 1.91 -12.79 -16.02
N GLY A 29 0.76 -13.41 -15.74
CA GLY A 29 0.64 -14.79 -15.32
C GLY A 29 0.65 -14.99 -13.80
N LEU A 30 0.33 -13.96 -13.01
CA LEU A 30 0.34 -14.03 -11.54
C LEU A 30 -0.51 -15.20 -11.01
N LEU A 31 -1.74 -15.36 -11.51
CA LEU A 31 -2.67 -16.38 -11.04
C LEU A 31 -2.10 -17.80 -11.21
N ALA A 32 -1.46 -18.08 -12.34
CA ALA A 32 -0.84 -19.36 -12.61
C ALA A 32 0.35 -19.63 -11.67
N ARG A 33 1.17 -18.61 -11.40
CA ARG A 33 2.32 -18.71 -10.49
C ARG A 33 1.90 -18.95 -9.04
N LEU A 34 0.89 -18.22 -8.56
CA LEU A 34 0.33 -18.45 -7.22
C LEU A 34 -0.35 -19.82 -7.11
N GLY A 35 -1.14 -20.19 -8.13
CA GLY A 35 -1.85 -21.47 -8.22
C GLY A 35 -0.96 -22.71 -8.20
N ALA A 36 0.33 -22.56 -8.57
CA ALA A 36 1.31 -23.65 -8.48
C ALA A 36 1.70 -24.00 -7.03
N THR A 37 1.43 -23.13 -6.06
CA THR A 37 1.85 -23.32 -4.66
C THR A 37 0.70 -23.31 -3.66
N ARG A 38 -0.42 -22.65 -3.99
CA ARG A 38 -1.58 -22.47 -3.10
C ARG A 38 -2.87 -22.45 -3.91
N GLU A 39 -3.98 -22.76 -3.25
CA GLU A 39 -5.31 -22.49 -3.81
C GLU A 39 -5.52 -20.97 -3.97
N VAL A 40 -5.95 -20.56 -5.16
CA VAL A 40 -6.18 -19.17 -5.55
C VAL A 40 -7.61 -19.01 -6.04
N ILE A 41 -8.31 -17.99 -5.53
CA ILE A 41 -9.61 -17.56 -6.03
C ILE A 41 -9.48 -16.12 -6.52
N ASP A 42 -9.71 -15.88 -7.80
CA ASP A 42 -9.82 -14.52 -8.34
C ASP A 42 -11.25 -14.01 -8.09
N ARG A 43 -11.38 -12.90 -7.38
CA ARG A 43 -12.65 -12.25 -7.04
C ARG A 43 -13.06 -11.19 -8.06
N GLY A 44 -12.28 -11.01 -9.13
CA GLY A 44 -12.50 -9.97 -10.13
C GLY A 44 -12.07 -8.60 -9.62
N ASP A 45 -12.71 -7.55 -10.14
CA ASP A 45 -12.27 -6.18 -9.96
C ASP A 45 -13.31 -5.30 -9.28
N VAL A 46 -12.85 -4.45 -8.36
CA VAL A 46 -13.53 -3.22 -7.97
C VAL A 46 -13.05 -2.13 -8.91
N VAL A 47 -13.99 -1.39 -9.52
CA VAL A 47 -13.69 -0.41 -10.57
C VAL A 47 -14.17 0.97 -10.15
N ALA A 48 -13.29 1.97 -10.26
CA ALA A 48 -13.64 3.37 -10.07
C ALA A 48 -14.44 3.89 -11.27
N ARG A 49 -15.40 4.77 -11.02
CA ARG A 49 -16.15 5.47 -12.07
C ARG A 49 -15.28 6.56 -12.64
N GLU A 50 -15.53 6.90 -13.90
CA GLU A 50 -14.87 8.03 -14.53
C GLU A 50 -15.36 9.34 -13.91
N VAL A 51 -14.42 10.09 -13.33
CA VAL A 51 -14.68 11.42 -12.75
C VAL A 51 -13.54 12.36 -13.10
N LEU A 52 -13.86 13.58 -13.50
CA LEU A 52 -12.88 14.61 -13.83
C LEU A 52 -12.22 15.19 -12.57
N ARG A 53 -10.88 15.19 -12.57
CA ARG A 53 -10.06 15.93 -11.61
C ARG A 53 -10.07 17.42 -11.98
N LEU A 54 -10.27 18.30 -11.00
CA LEU A 54 -10.10 19.74 -11.20
C LEU A 54 -8.61 20.12 -11.31
N GLN A 55 -8.31 21.20 -12.02
CA GLN A 55 -6.93 21.71 -12.07
C GLN A 55 -6.50 22.31 -10.72
N GLY A 56 -5.25 22.09 -10.34
CA GLY A 56 -4.66 22.61 -9.10
C GLY A 56 -4.61 21.58 -7.97
N ARG A 57 -4.44 22.09 -6.74
CA ARG A 57 -4.28 21.26 -5.52
C ARG A 57 -5.60 20.68 -4.99
N ASP A 58 -6.74 21.31 -5.26
CA ASP A 58 -8.04 20.73 -4.88
C ASP A 58 -8.52 19.78 -5.98
N PRO A 59 -8.62 18.47 -5.73
CA PRO A 59 -9.06 17.51 -6.75
C PRO A 59 -10.54 17.64 -7.10
N GLY A 60 -11.32 18.34 -6.28
CA GLY A 60 -12.76 18.55 -6.45
C GLY A 60 -13.63 17.49 -5.75
N ALA A 61 -14.77 17.94 -5.26
CA ALA A 61 -15.69 17.12 -4.45
C ALA A 61 -16.19 15.86 -5.16
N ALA A 62 -16.38 15.89 -6.48
CA ALA A 62 -16.82 14.73 -7.24
C ALA A 62 -15.77 13.60 -7.22
N LEU A 63 -14.49 13.95 -7.36
CA LEU A 63 -13.39 12.99 -7.32
C LEU A 63 -13.25 12.41 -5.91
N ILE A 64 -13.28 13.27 -4.90
CA ILE A 64 -13.22 12.85 -3.49
C ILE A 64 -14.36 11.86 -3.17
N ALA A 65 -15.59 12.16 -3.59
CA ALA A 65 -16.74 11.30 -3.36
C ALA A 65 -16.60 9.94 -4.07
N GLU A 66 -16.00 9.91 -5.26
CA GLU A 66 -15.78 8.65 -5.97
C GLU A 66 -14.65 7.82 -5.36
N VAL A 67 -13.56 8.45 -4.93
CA VAL A 67 -12.46 7.77 -4.21
C VAL A 67 -12.97 7.18 -2.90
N GLU A 68 -13.78 7.93 -2.13
CA GLU A 68 -14.41 7.43 -0.91
C GLU A 68 -15.32 6.22 -1.22
N ARG A 69 -16.23 6.35 -2.20
CA ARG A 69 -17.14 5.26 -2.62
C ARG A 69 -16.37 4.01 -3.05
N PHE A 70 -15.38 4.16 -3.92
CA PHE A 70 -14.52 3.07 -4.38
C PHE A 70 -13.82 2.39 -3.21
N SER A 71 -13.21 3.19 -2.34
CA SER A 71 -12.45 2.71 -1.18
C SER A 71 -13.33 1.93 -0.20
N LEU A 72 -14.58 2.37 0.04
CA LEU A 72 -15.51 1.63 0.88
C LEU A 72 -15.87 0.26 0.28
N VAL A 73 -16.12 0.18 -1.03
CA VAL A 73 -16.39 -1.10 -1.72
C VAL A 73 -15.18 -2.03 -1.66
N LEU A 74 -13.97 -1.50 -1.90
CA LEU A 74 -12.75 -2.29 -1.81
C LEU A 74 -12.47 -2.78 -0.38
N ARG A 75 -12.67 -1.90 0.62
CA ARG A 75 -12.53 -2.24 2.04
C ARG A 75 -13.42 -3.42 2.40
N ASP A 76 -14.69 -3.38 1.97
CA ASP A 76 -15.64 -4.46 2.22
C ASP A 76 -15.19 -5.75 1.52
N ALA A 77 -14.70 -5.69 0.28
CA ALA A 77 -14.19 -6.87 -0.43
C ALA A 77 -13.00 -7.54 0.28
N VAL A 78 -12.04 -6.74 0.77
CA VAL A 78 -10.89 -7.20 1.55
C VAL A 78 -11.34 -7.78 2.90
N GLU A 79 -12.25 -7.11 3.60
CA GLU A 79 -12.78 -7.58 4.89
C GLU A 79 -13.52 -8.93 4.73
N GLN A 80 -14.24 -9.11 3.63
CA GLN A 80 -14.88 -10.38 3.29
C GLN A 80 -13.87 -11.51 3.02
N ALA A 81 -12.73 -11.22 2.37
CA ALA A 81 -11.67 -12.20 2.18
C ALA A 81 -11.04 -12.62 3.53
N LEU A 82 -10.78 -11.65 4.41
CA LEU A 82 -10.28 -11.90 5.76
C LEU A 82 -11.26 -12.74 6.60
N LEU A 83 -12.57 -12.45 6.52
CA LEU A 83 -13.62 -13.24 7.21
C LEU A 83 -13.65 -14.71 6.77
N ARG A 84 -13.26 -15.01 5.52
CA ARG A 84 -13.14 -16.39 5.01
C ARG A 84 -11.83 -17.06 5.40
N GLY A 85 -10.95 -16.36 6.13
CA GLY A 85 -9.61 -16.85 6.50
C GLY A 85 -8.65 -16.92 5.31
N ALA A 86 -8.93 -16.21 4.22
CA ALA A 86 -8.03 -16.10 3.09
C ALA A 86 -6.95 -15.03 3.34
N LEU A 87 -5.82 -15.15 2.64
CA LEU A 87 -4.84 -14.07 2.50
C LEU A 87 -5.29 -13.20 1.30
N PRO A 88 -5.71 -11.94 1.51
CA PRO A 88 -6.02 -11.04 0.42
C PRO A 88 -4.74 -10.63 -0.32
N CYS A 89 -4.77 -10.76 -1.65
CA CYS A 89 -3.76 -10.25 -2.56
C CYS A 89 -4.42 -9.20 -3.46
N VAL A 90 -4.24 -7.93 -3.13
CA VAL A 90 -4.85 -6.82 -3.87
C VAL A 90 -3.92 -6.40 -5.00
N LEU A 91 -4.43 -6.41 -6.22
CA LEU A 91 -3.73 -5.89 -7.40
C LEU A 91 -4.25 -4.49 -7.62
N GLY A 92 -3.38 -3.51 -7.55
CA GLY A 92 -3.74 -2.11 -7.51
C GLY A 92 -3.63 -1.40 -8.84
N GLY A 93 -4.35 -0.29 -8.91
CA GLY A 93 -3.90 0.88 -9.64
C GLY A 93 -3.18 1.82 -8.70
N ASP A 94 -3.58 3.09 -8.64
CA ASP A 94 -2.88 4.08 -7.80
C ASP A 94 -2.96 3.76 -6.29
N HIS A 95 -1.96 4.21 -5.54
CA HIS A 95 -1.76 3.80 -4.15
C HIS A 95 -2.86 4.29 -3.19
N SER A 96 -3.78 5.17 -3.60
CA SER A 96 -4.89 5.64 -2.75
C SER A 96 -5.76 4.49 -2.23
N LEU A 97 -5.80 3.35 -2.94
CA LEU A 97 -6.47 2.13 -2.51
C LEU A 97 -5.94 1.58 -1.18
N GLY A 98 -4.70 1.90 -0.80
CA GLY A 98 -4.09 1.48 0.46
C GLY A 98 -4.89 1.96 1.68
N ALA A 99 -5.63 3.08 1.56
CA ALA A 99 -6.59 3.51 2.57
C ALA A 99 -7.61 2.40 2.90
N ALA A 100 -8.14 1.75 1.86
CA ALA A 100 -9.17 0.73 1.98
C ALA A 100 -8.61 -0.60 2.48
N THR A 101 -7.55 -1.10 1.84
CA THR A 101 -6.96 -2.40 2.17
C THR A 101 -6.46 -2.41 3.61
N GLN A 102 -5.69 -1.40 4.01
CA GLN A 102 -5.12 -1.36 5.35
C GLN A 102 -6.17 -1.08 6.44
N ALA A 103 -7.19 -0.27 6.14
CA ALA A 103 -8.32 -0.08 7.04
C ALA A 103 -9.12 -1.37 7.24
N ALA A 104 -9.37 -2.16 6.19
CA ALA A 104 -10.06 -3.45 6.30
C ALA A 104 -9.32 -4.39 7.25
N ILE A 105 -7.98 -4.46 7.15
CA ILE A 105 -7.15 -5.31 8.00
C ILE A 105 -7.20 -4.83 9.46
N GLY A 106 -7.09 -3.51 9.70
CA GLY A 106 -7.17 -2.95 11.05
C GLY A 106 -8.53 -3.18 11.69
N ARG A 107 -9.60 -2.97 10.91
CA ARG A 107 -10.99 -3.11 11.35
C ARG A 107 -11.32 -4.57 11.63
N HIS A 108 -10.96 -5.48 10.73
CA HIS A 108 -11.13 -6.91 10.93
C HIS A 108 -10.50 -7.38 12.25
N ALA A 109 -9.25 -6.98 12.52
CA ALA A 109 -8.56 -7.34 13.75
C ALA A 109 -9.31 -6.83 15.00
N ARG A 110 -9.71 -5.55 15.02
CA ARG A 110 -10.44 -4.97 16.16
C ARG A 110 -11.80 -5.62 16.38
N CYS A 111 -12.58 -5.85 15.32
CA CYS A 111 -13.90 -6.46 15.40
C CYS A 111 -13.86 -7.89 15.95
N HIS A 112 -12.72 -8.59 15.79
CA HIS A 112 -12.54 -9.97 16.26
C HIS A 112 -11.65 -10.07 17.51
N GLY A 113 -11.34 -8.95 18.17
CA GLY A 113 -10.55 -8.94 19.40
C GLY A 113 -9.09 -9.40 19.21
N MET A 114 -8.55 -9.25 18.00
CA MET A 114 -7.18 -9.58 17.64
C MET A 114 -6.27 -8.35 17.76
N ASP A 115 -4.98 -8.58 17.94
CA ASP A 115 -3.99 -7.51 17.81
C ASP A 115 -3.99 -6.98 16.38
N VAL A 116 -4.02 -5.65 16.24
CA VAL A 116 -3.94 -4.99 14.94
C VAL A 116 -2.58 -5.33 14.31
N PRO A 117 -2.56 -5.88 13.08
CA PRO A 117 -1.30 -6.18 12.41
C PRO A 117 -0.45 -4.92 12.19
N GLY A 118 0.87 -5.05 12.10
CA GLY A 118 1.73 -3.96 11.63
C GLY A 118 1.69 -3.80 10.11
N LEU A 119 2.55 -2.93 9.58
CA LEU A 119 2.61 -2.61 8.17
C LEU A 119 4.07 -2.47 7.72
N ILE A 120 4.42 -3.16 6.64
CA ILE A 120 5.63 -2.87 5.87
C ILE A 120 5.16 -2.19 4.57
N TRP A 121 5.59 -0.95 4.37
CA TRP A 121 5.28 -0.12 3.21
C TRP A 121 6.54 0.00 2.35
N ILE A 122 6.60 -0.75 1.25
CA ILE A 122 7.75 -0.81 0.35
C ILE A 122 7.48 0.17 -0.79
N ASP A 123 8.13 1.33 -0.75
CA ASP A 123 7.73 2.50 -1.56
C ASP A 123 8.91 3.48 -1.68
N ALA A 124 8.98 4.27 -2.76
CA ALA A 124 9.89 5.41 -2.84
C ALA A 124 9.45 6.59 -1.95
N HIS A 125 8.17 6.66 -1.62
CA HIS A 125 7.50 7.73 -0.88
C HIS A 125 7.01 7.22 0.49
N THR A 126 6.45 8.12 1.30
CA THR A 126 5.83 7.76 2.58
C THR A 126 4.31 7.92 2.59
N ASP A 127 3.73 8.47 1.54
CA ASP A 127 2.31 8.78 1.35
C ASP A 127 1.59 9.30 2.60
N SER A 128 2.31 10.14 3.35
CA SER A 128 1.95 10.61 4.68
C SER A 128 1.59 12.07 4.71
N ASN A 129 1.31 12.67 3.54
CA ASN A 129 0.84 14.04 3.48
C ASN A 129 -0.61 14.14 4.02
N THR A 130 -0.95 15.32 4.53
CA THR A 130 -2.35 15.73 4.73
C THR A 130 -2.76 16.70 3.61
N SER A 131 -4.03 17.10 3.61
CA SER A 131 -4.50 18.17 2.70
C SER A 131 -3.76 19.49 2.90
N GLU A 132 -3.17 19.73 4.08
CA GLU A 132 -2.39 20.93 4.36
C GLU A 132 -0.97 20.82 3.80
N THR A 133 -0.32 19.66 3.99
CA THR A 133 1.10 19.48 3.67
C THR A 133 1.38 19.09 2.23
N THR A 134 0.42 18.42 1.56
CA THR A 134 0.59 17.92 0.19
C THR A 134 0.94 19.04 -0.81
N PRO A 135 2.04 18.96 -1.57
CA PRO A 135 2.34 19.96 -2.60
C PRO A 135 1.40 19.82 -3.83
N SER A 136 0.94 18.59 -4.12
CA SER A 136 0.19 18.26 -5.33
C SER A 136 -1.32 18.24 -5.15
N GLY A 137 -1.80 17.87 -3.96
CA GLY A 137 -3.21 17.53 -3.76
C GLY A 137 -3.61 16.17 -4.30
N ASN A 138 -2.65 15.32 -4.67
CA ASN A 138 -2.91 13.95 -5.12
C ASN A 138 -3.20 13.05 -3.91
N LEU A 139 -4.31 12.33 -3.94
CA LEU A 139 -4.79 11.54 -2.81
C LEU A 139 -3.93 10.29 -2.55
N HIS A 140 -3.25 9.77 -3.58
CA HIS A 140 -2.32 8.64 -3.43
C HIS A 140 -1.07 8.99 -2.60
N GLY A 141 -0.84 10.24 -2.23
CA GLY A 141 0.26 10.62 -1.32
C GLY A 141 -0.19 10.90 0.11
N MET A 142 -1.44 10.55 0.48
CA MET A 142 -2.06 11.01 1.74
C MET A 142 -2.70 9.91 2.59
N MET A 143 -2.80 8.66 2.10
CA MET A 143 -3.62 7.65 2.78
C MET A 143 -3.01 7.19 4.11
N LEU A 144 -1.67 7.18 4.25
CA LEU A 144 -1.04 6.74 5.48
C LEU A 144 -1.23 7.75 6.61
N ALA A 145 -1.28 9.05 6.30
CA ALA A 145 -1.67 10.04 7.28
C ALA A 145 -3.06 9.74 7.87
N ALA A 146 -4.04 9.40 7.02
CA ALA A 146 -5.38 9.02 7.44
C ALA A 146 -5.38 7.75 8.30
N LEU A 147 -4.66 6.71 7.86
CA LEU A 147 -4.54 5.43 8.57
C LEU A 147 -3.84 5.57 9.93
N HIS A 148 -2.96 6.56 10.08
CA HIS A 148 -2.29 6.93 11.32
C HIS A 148 -3.09 7.91 12.19
N GLY A 149 -4.33 8.22 11.81
CA GLY A 149 -5.28 9.00 12.60
C GLY A 149 -5.21 10.51 12.43
N LEU A 150 -4.49 10.99 11.41
CA LEU A 150 -4.55 12.39 11.00
C LEU A 150 -5.81 12.66 10.17
N ASP A 151 -6.28 13.90 10.20
CA ASP A 151 -7.47 14.27 9.44
C ASP A 151 -7.14 14.45 7.95
N VAL A 152 -7.64 13.52 7.14
CA VAL A 152 -7.61 13.59 5.67
C VAL A 152 -9.03 13.38 5.17
N PRO A 153 -9.75 14.46 4.80
CA PRO A 153 -11.19 14.40 4.51
C PRO A 153 -11.61 13.31 3.52
N ALA A 154 -10.80 13.07 2.49
CA ALA A 154 -11.10 12.07 1.46
C ALA A 154 -11.10 10.61 1.95
N PHE A 155 -10.48 10.33 3.10
CA PHE A 155 -10.34 8.98 3.64
C PHE A 155 -10.98 8.79 5.02
N ARG A 156 -11.60 9.85 5.59
CA ARG A 156 -12.12 9.82 6.97
C ARG A 156 -13.10 8.67 7.20
N ALA A 157 -14.07 8.48 6.30
CA ALA A 157 -15.04 7.38 6.39
C ALA A 157 -14.40 6.01 6.08
N VAL A 158 -13.37 6.00 5.22
CA VAL A 158 -12.68 4.78 4.78
C VAL A 158 -11.91 4.14 5.95
N VAL A 159 -11.17 4.95 6.71
CA VAL A 159 -10.29 4.47 7.79
C VAL A 159 -11.01 4.25 9.13
N GLU A 160 -12.32 4.49 9.19
CA GLU A 160 -13.10 4.35 10.42
C GLU A 160 -13.01 2.92 11.00
N GLY A 161 -12.57 2.84 12.26
CA GLY A 161 -12.33 1.56 12.95
C GLY A 161 -11.11 0.78 12.44
N GLY A 162 -10.44 1.26 11.38
CA GLY A 162 -9.34 0.60 10.70
C GLY A 162 -7.94 1.15 10.97
N LEU A 163 -7.80 2.14 11.87
CA LEU A 163 -6.52 2.81 12.14
C LEU A 163 -5.39 1.84 12.49
N ARG A 164 -4.20 2.14 11.98
CA ARG A 164 -2.96 1.39 12.13
C ARG A 164 -2.06 2.06 13.18
N ASP A 165 -1.17 1.28 13.78
CA ASP A 165 -0.16 1.83 14.70
C ASP A 165 1.03 2.37 13.89
N PRO A 166 1.32 3.69 13.94
CA PRO A 166 2.46 4.27 13.23
C PRO A 166 3.80 3.68 13.68
N LYS A 167 3.92 3.29 14.97
CA LYS A 167 5.15 2.69 15.51
C LYS A 167 5.39 1.26 15.03
N ARG A 168 4.37 0.62 14.48
CA ARG A 168 4.45 -0.69 13.81
C ARG A 168 4.32 -0.56 12.29
N THR A 169 4.50 0.65 11.75
CA THR A 169 4.61 0.94 10.32
C THR A 169 6.08 1.19 9.97
N VAL A 170 6.60 0.42 9.02
CA VAL A 170 7.97 0.55 8.52
C VAL A 170 7.94 0.89 7.04
N TYR A 171 8.52 2.02 6.68
CA TYR A 171 8.78 2.40 5.30
C TYR A 171 10.10 1.79 4.87
N LEU A 172 10.08 1.02 3.79
CA LEU A 172 11.24 0.36 3.22
C LEU A 172 11.45 0.92 1.81
N ALA A 173 12.69 1.32 1.50
CA ALA A 173 13.10 1.95 0.24
C ALA A 173 12.66 3.40 0.01
N ALA A 174 12.03 4.05 1.00
CA ALA A 174 11.62 5.45 0.88
C ALA A 174 12.84 6.38 0.76
N ARG A 175 12.76 7.32 -0.18
CA ARG A 175 13.86 8.20 -0.61
C ARG A 175 13.41 9.54 -1.20
N ASP A 176 12.15 9.67 -1.66
CA ASP A 176 11.55 10.95 -2.05
C ASP A 176 10.42 11.28 -1.07
N ILE A 177 10.69 12.23 -0.17
CA ILE A 177 9.83 12.49 0.98
C ILE A 177 9.71 14.00 1.15
N ASP A 178 8.50 14.52 1.03
CA ASP A 178 8.21 15.93 1.23
C ASP A 178 8.58 16.37 2.66
N GLU A 179 8.88 17.65 2.86
CA GLU A 179 9.17 18.21 4.19
C GLU A 179 8.00 17.97 5.17
N GLY A 180 6.77 18.13 4.71
CA GLY A 180 5.57 17.90 5.51
C GLY A 180 5.38 16.44 5.91
N GLU A 181 5.66 15.50 5.01
CA GLU A 181 5.64 14.07 5.31
C GLU A 181 6.71 13.69 6.31
N ARG A 182 7.95 14.16 6.11
CA ARG A 182 9.06 13.89 7.02
C ARG A 182 8.73 14.32 8.44
N ALA A 183 8.20 15.53 8.62
CA ALA A 183 7.77 16.02 9.92
C ALA A 183 6.66 15.16 10.55
N ILE A 184 5.72 14.65 9.74
CA ILE A 184 4.65 13.76 10.20
C ILE A 184 5.22 12.42 10.65
N VAL A 185 6.03 11.77 9.80
CA VAL A 185 6.58 10.44 10.05
C VAL A 185 7.51 10.44 11.27
N GLU A 186 8.36 11.46 11.41
CA GLU A 186 9.22 11.64 12.59
C GLU A 186 8.40 11.85 13.87
N ARG A 187 7.37 12.70 13.81
CA ARG A 187 6.49 12.98 14.96
C ARG A 187 5.74 11.73 15.43
N LEU A 188 5.28 10.90 14.49
CA LEU A 188 4.56 9.67 14.78
C LEU A 188 5.48 8.52 15.19
N GLY A 189 6.79 8.65 14.94
CA GLY A 189 7.80 7.68 15.31
C GLY A 189 7.82 6.45 14.43
N CYS A 190 7.44 6.58 13.15
CA CYS A 190 7.56 5.47 12.21
C CYS A 190 9.03 5.28 11.81
N ARG A 191 9.36 4.06 11.39
CA ARG A 191 10.72 3.72 10.95
C ARG A 191 10.83 3.83 9.43
N ILE A 192 11.79 4.60 8.95
CA ILE A 192 12.14 4.69 7.52
C ILE A 192 13.49 4.03 7.29
N ILE A 193 13.56 3.01 6.43
CA ILE A 193 14.79 2.35 6.01
C ILE A 193 15.01 2.66 4.52
N THR A 194 16.00 3.48 4.22
CA THR A 194 16.28 3.95 2.85
C THR A 194 17.07 2.92 2.03
N PRO A 195 17.11 3.01 0.69
CA PRO A 195 17.93 2.12 -0.15
C PRO A 195 19.42 2.18 0.21
N ASP A 196 19.94 3.37 0.53
CA ASP A 196 21.34 3.53 0.99
C ASP A 196 21.60 2.80 2.30
N GLU A 197 20.64 2.81 3.22
CA GLU A 197 20.72 2.06 4.46
C GLU A 197 20.68 0.55 4.21
N ILE A 198 19.80 0.09 3.31
CA ILE A 198 19.72 -1.31 2.85
C ILE A 198 21.06 -1.78 2.30
N ARG A 199 21.68 -1.01 1.40
CA ARG A 199 23.00 -1.34 0.82
C ARG A 199 24.11 -1.35 1.85
N LYS A 200 24.11 -0.39 2.78
CA LYS A 200 25.15 -0.26 3.80
C LYS A 200 25.08 -1.36 4.86
N ARG A 201 23.87 -1.75 5.28
CA ARG A 201 23.63 -2.70 6.38
C ARG A 201 23.33 -4.12 5.90
N GLY A 202 23.02 -4.30 4.61
CA GLY A 202 22.60 -5.55 4.00
C GLY A 202 21.08 -5.73 4.01
N VAL A 203 20.58 -6.34 2.93
CA VAL A 203 19.16 -6.64 2.71
C VAL A 203 18.59 -7.50 3.84
N HIS A 204 19.27 -8.59 4.18
CA HIS A 204 18.83 -9.47 5.27
C HIS A 204 18.63 -8.72 6.60
N THR A 205 19.64 -7.96 7.05
CA THR A 205 19.58 -7.26 8.33
C THR A 205 18.46 -6.22 8.38
N THR A 206 18.30 -5.43 7.32
CA THR A 206 17.28 -4.38 7.26
C THR A 206 15.87 -4.95 7.12
N THR A 207 15.70 -6.01 6.34
CA THR A 207 14.40 -6.70 6.19
C THR A 207 13.97 -7.37 7.50
N MET A 208 14.91 -8.02 8.22
CA MET A 208 14.60 -8.63 9.52
C MET A 208 14.27 -7.58 10.58
N GLU A 209 14.88 -6.40 10.55
CA GLU A 209 14.45 -5.26 11.39
C GLU A 209 13.03 -4.81 11.06
N ALA A 210 12.72 -4.64 9.76
CA ALA A 210 11.37 -4.24 9.33
C ALA A 210 10.30 -5.25 9.79
N ILE A 211 10.57 -6.55 9.59
CA ILE A 211 9.71 -7.64 10.07
C ILE A 211 9.57 -7.59 11.59
N ALA A 212 10.66 -7.42 12.35
CA ALA A 212 10.60 -7.39 13.81
C ALA A 212 9.75 -6.23 14.34
N ILE A 213 9.88 -5.03 13.77
CA ILE A 213 9.08 -3.86 14.14
C ILE A 213 7.61 -4.06 13.74
N ALA A 214 7.33 -4.41 12.49
CA ALA A 214 5.95 -4.58 12.00
C ALA A 214 5.24 -5.72 12.72
N SER A 215 5.91 -6.84 13.00
CA SER A 215 5.34 -7.94 13.78
C SER A 215 5.27 -7.64 15.29
N GLY A 216 5.98 -6.64 15.81
CA GLY A 216 6.14 -6.50 17.27
C GLY A 216 6.83 -7.72 17.88
N GLY A 217 7.78 -8.32 17.15
CA GLY A 217 8.52 -9.54 17.51
C GLY A 217 7.90 -10.84 16.99
N HIS A 218 6.60 -11.05 17.19
CA HIS A 218 5.93 -12.34 16.87
C HIS A 218 4.51 -12.21 16.28
N GLY A 219 4.01 -10.99 16.13
CA GLY A 219 2.67 -10.71 15.64
C GLY A 219 2.54 -10.72 14.12
N LYS A 220 1.36 -10.31 13.66
CA LYS A 220 0.99 -10.25 12.25
C LYS A 220 1.33 -8.89 11.63
N PHE A 221 1.52 -8.85 10.32
CA PHE A 221 1.68 -7.62 9.55
C PHE A 221 1.19 -7.79 8.11
N SER A 222 0.84 -6.68 7.47
CA SER A 222 0.54 -6.60 6.03
C SER A 222 1.70 -5.96 5.28
N VAL A 223 1.73 -6.19 3.97
CA VAL A 223 2.73 -5.62 3.06
C VAL A 223 1.99 -4.79 2.01
N SER A 224 2.39 -3.54 1.84
CA SER A 224 2.10 -2.78 0.63
C SER A 224 3.37 -2.67 -0.19
N PHE A 225 3.31 -3.01 -1.47
CA PHE A 225 4.42 -2.92 -2.40
C PHE A 225 4.04 -1.96 -3.52
N ASP A 226 4.60 -0.75 -3.47
CA ASP A 226 4.62 0.16 -4.59
C ASP A 226 5.76 -0.21 -5.55
N LEU A 227 5.46 -0.37 -6.84
CA LEU A 227 6.50 -0.68 -7.82
C LEU A 227 7.51 0.43 -7.99
N ASP A 228 7.19 1.68 -7.66
CA ASP A 228 8.14 2.79 -7.74
C ASP A 228 9.26 2.72 -6.67
N SER A 229 9.11 1.82 -5.68
CA SER A 229 10.18 1.47 -4.76
C SER A 229 11.41 0.88 -5.48
N LEU A 230 11.18 0.28 -6.65
CA LEU A 230 12.22 -0.25 -7.52
C LEU A 230 12.90 0.87 -8.31
N ASP A 231 14.15 0.63 -8.70
CA ASP A 231 14.83 1.56 -9.61
C ASP A 231 14.11 1.61 -10.98
N PRO A 232 14.00 2.79 -11.65
CA PRO A 232 13.33 2.91 -12.94
C PRO A 232 13.91 2.00 -14.05
N SER A 233 15.18 1.58 -13.92
CA SER A 233 15.78 0.58 -14.82
C SER A 233 15.15 -0.82 -14.71
N ILE A 234 14.49 -1.11 -13.59
CA ILE A 234 13.80 -2.37 -13.30
C ILE A 234 12.29 -2.24 -13.54
N ALA A 235 11.67 -1.17 -13.05
CA ALA A 235 10.24 -0.92 -13.15
C ALA A 235 9.95 0.41 -13.87
N PRO A 236 10.03 0.44 -15.21
CA PRO A 236 9.73 1.66 -15.97
C PRO A 236 8.23 1.97 -16.08
N GLY A 237 7.36 0.96 -15.94
CA GLY A 237 5.89 1.09 -16.02
C GLY A 237 5.26 1.52 -14.70
N VAL A 238 5.63 2.72 -14.23
CA VAL A 238 5.09 3.39 -13.03
C VAL A 238 4.97 4.89 -13.30
N ASP A 239 4.17 5.60 -12.51
CA ASP A 239 3.92 7.04 -12.68
C ASP A 239 5.02 7.94 -12.12
N CYS A 240 5.55 7.59 -10.95
CA CYS A 240 6.43 8.42 -10.14
C CYS A 240 7.84 7.82 -10.07
N HIS A 241 8.63 7.98 -11.12
CA HIS A 241 10.01 7.49 -11.12
C HIS A 241 10.89 8.26 -10.12
N VAL A 242 11.59 7.52 -9.28
CA VAL A 242 12.63 8.06 -8.39
C VAL A 242 13.91 7.23 -8.54
N ASP A 243 14.99 7.85 -8.98
CA ASP A 243 16.27 7.16 -9.17
C ASP A 243 16.83 6.55 -7.86
N GLY A 244 17.69 5.53 -7.99
CA GLY A 244 18.41 4.95 -6.85
C GLY A 244 17.56 4.00 -5.99
N GLY A 245 16.44 3.52 -6.55
CA GLY A 245 15.54 2.55 -5.92
C GLY A 245 16.13 1.16 -5.79
N LEU A 246 15.32 0.21 -5.33
CA LEU A 246 15.75 -1.17 -5.17
C LEU A 246 16.11 -1.81 -6.52
N LEU A 247 17.24 -2.49 -6.56
CA LEU A 247 17.59 -3.36 -7.67
C LEU A 247 16.83 -4.69 -7.58
N TRP A 248 16.79 -5.43 -8.69
CA TRP A 248 16.05 -6.69 -8.77
C TRP A 248 16.46 -7.69 -7.67
N GLU A 249 17.77 -7.87 -7.44
CA GLU A 249 18.28 -8.78 -6.42
C GLU A 249 17.88 -8.36 -5.00
N GLU A 250 17.91 -7.05 -4.72
CA GLU A 250 17.52 -6.49 -3.43
C GLU A 250 16.02 -6.73 -3.18
N ALA A 251 15.17 -6.38 -4.15
CA ALA A 251 13.72 -6.59 -4.06
C ALA A 251 13.35 -8.08 -3.98
N HIS A 252 14.04 -8.93 -4.73
CA HIS A 252 13.83 -10.37 -4.69
C HIS A 252 14.16 -10.96 -3.32
N GLU A 253 15.29 -10.57 -2.71
CA GLU A 253 15.66 -11.05 -1.37
C GLU A 253 14.70 -10.49 -0.30
N ILE A 254 14.32 -9.20 -0.36
CA ILE A 254 13.33 -8.59 0.54
C ILE A 254 12.01 -9.38 0.51
N THR A 255 11.47 -9.61 -0.68
CA THR A 255 10.18 -10.30 -0.86
C THR A 255 10.27 -11.78 -0.48
N ALA A 256 11.41 -12.45 -0.71
CA ALA A 256 11.62 -13.82 -0.26
C ALA A 256 11.65 -13.93 1.28
N LEU A 257 12.34 -13.01 1.97
CA LEU A 257 12.41 -12.98 3.44
C LEU A 257 11.04 -12.69 4.06
N ILE A 258 10.31 -11.70 3.52
CA ILE A 258 8.96 -11.36 3.98
C ILE A 258 7.98 -12.51 3.69
N GLY A 259 7.99 -13.05 2.48
CA GLY A 259 7.10 -14.14 2.06
C GLY A 259 7.35 -15.46 2.80
N GLY A 260 8.55 -15.66 3.34
CA GLY A 260 8.90 -16.77 4.22
C GLY A 260 8.38 -16.64 5.65
N HIS A 261 7.89 -15.47 6.06
CA HIS A 261 7.41 -15.21 7.42
C HIS A 261 5.92 -15.54 7.57
N GLU A 262 5.55 -16.32 8.59
CA GLU A 262 4.16 -16.75 8.84
C GLU A 262 3.22 -15.61 9.32
N GLY A 263 3.80 -14.45 9.59
CA GLY A 263 3.12 -13.25 10.07
C GLY A 263 2.37 -12.45 8.99
N VAL A 264 2.58 -12.74 7.70
CA VAL A 264 1.94 -12.00 6.61
C VAL A 264 0.45 -12.31 6.53
N VAL A 265 -0.40 -11.29 6.65
CA VAL A 265 -1.88 -11.45 6.58
C VAL A 265 -2.51 -10.94 5.30
N ALA A 266 -1.84 -10.04 4.58
CA ALA A 266 -2.31 -9.48 3.31
C ALA A 266 -1.13 -8.86 2.55
N VAL A 267 -1.27 -8.81 1.24
CA VAL A 267 -0.32 -8.14 0.33
C VAL A 267 -1.12 -7.28 -0.65
N GLU A 268 -0.65 -6.07 -0.92
CA GLU A 268 -1.07 -5.29 -2.09
C GLU A 268 0.13 -4.91 -2.96
N VAL A 269 -0.07 -4.88 -4.27
CA VAL A 269 0.93 -4.47 -5.27
C VAL A 269 0.29 -3.41 -6.15
N VAL A 270 0.90 -2.22 -6.23
CA VAL A 270 0.24 -1.01 -6.76
C VAL A 270 1.12 -0.25 -7.75
N GLU A 271 0.56 0.80 -8.36
CA GLU A 271 1.22 1.76 -9.26
C GLU A 271 1.84 1.17 -10.54
N VAL A 272 1.42 -0.04 -10.96
CA VAL A 272 1.68 -0.49 -12.34
C VAL A 272 0.91 0.43 -13.31
N ASN A 273 1.63 1.02 -14.25
CA ASN A 273 1.10 1.77 -15.38
C ASN A 273 1.65 1.23 -16.70
#